data_AF-A0A087T7M3-F1
#
_entry.id   AF-A0A087T7M3-F1
#
_cell.length_a   1.000
_cell.length_b   1.000
_cell.length_c   1.000
_cell.angle_alpha   90.00
_cell.angle_beta   90.00
_cell.angle_gamma   90.00
#
_symmetry.space_group_name_H-M   'P 1'
#
loop_
_entity.id
_entity.type
_entity.pdbx_description
1 polymer ?
#
loop_
_entity_poly.entity_id
_entity_poly.type
_entity_poly.pdbx_seq_one_letter_code
_entity_poly.pdbx_strand_id
1 'polypeptide(L)'
;MSRALEDINCNIFCDLDGDDYKKVLAELKHAILSTNLNRYKNQCENLRHFIGSDLDMQREDVRDAVKSVLMMTCDLCANWKPWPVHKNAVWSLYKEFFKQGDLEMEFDIESPPQMMRMNAEEIPKYQVSL
;
A
#
# COMPACT_ATOMS: atom_id res chain seq x y z
N MET A 1 -4.29 -11.55 -9.95
CA MET A 1 -3.20 -10.92 -10.73
C MET A 1 -2.83 -11.70 -11.98
N SER A 2 -2.96 -13.02 -11.99
CA SER A 2 -2.69 -13.84 -13.17
C SER A 2 -3.58 -13.47 -14.37
N ARG A 3 -4.87 -13.18 -14.17
CA ARG A 3 -5.82 -12.90 -15.26
C ARG A 3 -5.45 -11.80 -16.27
N ALA A 4 -4.79 -10.72 -15.83
CA ALA A 4 -4.40 -9.66 -16.77
C ALA A 4 -3.15 -10.02 -17.57
N LEU A 5 -2.21 -10.75 -16.97
CA LEU A 5 -1.00 -11.23 -17.65
C LEU A 5 -1.24 -12.53 -18.45
N GLU A 6 -2.37 -13.21 -18.21
CA GLU A 6 -2.87 -14.31 -19.03
C GLU A 6 -3.36 -13.84 -20.41
N ASP A 7 -3.79 -12.57 -20.52
CA ASP A 7 -4.12 -11.97 -21.82
C ASP A 7 -2.83 -11.56 -22.55
N ILE A 8 -2.61 -12.16 -23.73
CA ILE A 8 -1.45 -11.91 -24.57
C ILE A 8 -1.33 -10.44 -24.99
N ASN A 9 -2.44 -9.72 -25.08
CA ASN A 9 -2.44 -8.30 -25.44
C ASN A 9 -2.05 -7.38 -24.26
N CYS A 10 -2.06 -7.91 -23.04
CA CYS A 10 -1.77 -7.18 -21.81
C CYS A 10 -0.46 -7.62 -21.13
N ASN A 11 0.14 -8.73 -21.58
CA ASN A 11 1.36 -9.26 -20.98
C ASN A 11 2.61 -8.46 -21.40
N ILE A 12 2.95 -7.45 -20.61
CA ILE A 12 4.17 -6.64 -20.78
C ILE A 12 5.49 -7.39 -20.53
N PHE A 13 5.42 -8.66 -20.10
CA PHE A 13 6.58 -9.52 -19.83
C PHE A 13 6.68 -10.68 -20.83
N CYS A 14 6.00 -10.59 -21.98
CA CYS A 14 5.93 -11.66 -22.98
C CYS A 14 7.29 -12.08 -23.55
N ASP A 15 8.28 -11.18 -23.56
CA ASP A 15 9.62 -11.43 -24.10
C ASP A 15 10.60 -12.03 -23.08
N LEU A 16 10.20 -12.16 -21.80
CA LEU A 16 11.05 -12.78 -20.78
C LEU A 16 11.07 -14.30 -20.95
N ASP A 17 12.21 -14.91 -20.62
CA ASP A 17 12.27 -16.35 -20.49
C ASP A 17 11.44 -16.85 -19.29
N GLY A 18 11.21 -18.16 -19.24
CA GLY A 18 10.34 -18.75 -18.24
C GLY A 18 10.82 -18.60 -16.79
N ASP A 19 12.12 -18.38 -16.56
CA ASP A 19 12.67 -18.25 -15.21
C ASP A 19 12.65 -16.79 -14.76
N ASP A 20 12.99 -15.84 -15.62
CA ASP A 20 12.88 -14.41 -15.34
C ASP A 20 11.41 -13.98 -15.20
N TYR A 21 10.50 -14.56 -16.00
CA TYR A 21 9.06 -14.35 -15.83
C TYR A 21 8.58 -14.76 -14.44
N LYS A 22 9.01 -15.93 -13.93
CA LYS A 22 8.67 -16.38 -12.57
C LYS A 22 9.24 -15.46 -11.50
N LYS A 23 10.48 -15.00 -11.65
CA LYS A 23 11.12 -14.06 -10.71
C LYS A 23 10.32 -12.75 -10.66
N VAL A 24 9.97 -12.18 -11.80
CA VAL A 24 9.17 -10.95 -11.86
C VAL A 24 7.80 -11.14 -11.21
N LEU A 25 7.13 -12.28 -11.44
CA LEU A 25 5.87 -12.58 -10.76
C LEU A 25 6.02 -12.71 -9.23
N ALA A 26 7.12 -13.30 -8.76
CA ALA A 26 7.42 -13.39 -7.33
C ALA A 26 7.65 -12.00 -6.71
N GLU A 27 8.41 -11.14 -7.39
CA GLU A 27 8.66 -9.76 -7.00
C GLU A 27 7.38 -8.93 -6.95
N LEU A 28 6.52 -9.07 -7.96
CA LEU A 28 5.25 -8.38 -8.05
C LEU A 28 4.29 -8.81 -6.93
N LYS A 29 4.27 -10.11 -6.63
CA LYS A 29 3.52 -10.66 -5.49
C LYS A 29 4.05 -10.10 -4.16
N HIS A 30 5.37 -10.07 -3.98
CA HIS A 30 6.00 -9.51 -2.79
C HIS A 30 5.66 -8.02 -2.61
N ALA A 31 5.75 -7.24 -3.69
CA ALA A 31 5.43 -5.82 -3.68
C ALA A 31 3.98 -5.54 -3.27
N ILE A 32 3.01 -6.28 -3.84
CA ILE A 32 1.58 -6.12 -3.50
C ILE A 32 1.29 -6.55 -2.08
N LEU A 33 1.80 -7.70 -1.65
CA LEU A 33 1.60 -8.12 -0.26
C LEU A 33 2.22 -7.13 0.72
N SER A 34 3.23 -6.38 0.28
CA SER A 34 3.91 -5.40 1.11
C SER A 34 3.12 -4.12 1.33
N THR A 35 2.10 -3.82 0.52
CA THR A 35 1.23 -2.64 0.72
C THR A 35 0.17 -2.83 1.82
N ASN A 36 0.13 -3.99 2.47
CA ASN A 36 -0.81 -4.24 3.56
C ASN A 36 -0.36 -3.51 4.84
N LEU A 37 -1.14 -2.51 5.27
CA LEU A 37 -0.91 -1.72 6.48
C LEU A 37 -0.66 -2.56 7.74
N ASN A 38 -1.29 -3.74 7.88
CA ASN A 38 -1.09 -4.63 9.04
C ASN A 38 0.34 -5.20 9.12
N ARG A 39 1.09 -5.19 8.01
CA ARG A 39 2.48 -5.68 7.94
C ARG A 39 3.51 -4.58 8.14
N TYR A 40 3.11 -3.31 7.99
CA TYR A 40 4.03 -2.18 7.94
C TYR A 40 4.96 -2.09 9.16
N LYS A 41 4.40 -2.27 10.37
CA LYS A 41 5.19 -2.23 11.61
C LYS A 41 6.30 -3.30 11.59
N ASN A 42 5.95 -4.54 11.29
CA ASN A 42 6.91 -5.64 11.24
C ASN A 42 7.94 -5.47 10.12
N GLN A 43 7.55 -4.89 8.98
CA GLN A 43 8.47 -4.60 7.88
C GLN A 43 9.49 -3.52 8.27
N CYS A 44 9.06 -2.47 8.97
CA CYS A 44 9.95 -1.46 9.52
C CYS A 44 10.92 -2.04 10.56
N GLU A 45 10.44 -2.90 11.45
CA GLU A 45 11.29 -3.60 12.43
C GLU A 45 12.31 -4.50 11.73
N ASN A 46 11.89 -5.23 10.69
CA ASN A 46 12.79 -6.06 9.89
C ASN A 46 13.89 -5.22 9.22
N LEU A 47 13.52 -4.10 8.59
CA LEU A 47 14.51 -3.19 7.98
C LEU A 47 15.49 -2.64 9.03
N ARG A 48 15.01 -2.31 10.24
CA ARG A 48 15.86 -1.81 11.33
C ARG A 48 16.94 -2.79 11.76
N HIS A 49 16.76 -4.11 11.61
CA HIS A 49 17.81 -5.09 11.89
C HIS A 49 19.03 -4.94 10.97
N PHE A 50 18.85 -4.36 9.78
CA PHE A 50 19.93 -4.08 8.84
C PHE A 50 20.51 -2.66 9.00
N ILE A 51 19.78 -1.76 9.67
CA ILE A 51 20.22 -0.38 9.95
C ILE A 51 21.20 -0.43 11.13
N GLY A 52 22.48 -0.64 10.82
CA GLY A 52 23.58 -0.76 11.79
C GLY A 52 24.72 -1.65 11.32
N SER A 53 24.45 -2.57 10.39
CA SER A 53 25.45 -3.23 9.55
C SER A 53 25.62 -2.47 8.24
N ASP A 54 26.70 -2.72 7.49
CA ASP A 54 26.80 -2.24 6.11
C ASP A 54 25.60 -2.77 5.31
N LEU A 55 24.78 -1.85 4.79
CA LEU A 55 23.54 -2.15 4.08
C LEU A 55 23.89 -2.75 2.71
N ASP A 56 24.15 -4.06 2.69
CA ASP A 56 24.57 -4.79 1.50
C ASP A 56 23.36 -5.14 0.61
N MET A 57 23.13 -4.32 -0.41
CA MET A 57 22.08 -4.51 -1.42
C MET A 57 22.31 -5.73 -2.33
N GLN A 58 23.46 -6.42 -2.25
CA GLN A 58 23.67 -7.68 -2.96
C GLN A 58 22.94 -8.85 -2.27
N ARG A 59 22.63 -8.71 -0.99
CA ARG A 59 21.83 -9.70 -0.27
C ARG A 59 20.35 -9.54 -0.58
N GLU A 60 19.70 -10.67 -0.85
CA GLU A 60 18.28 -10.72 -1.21
C GLU A 60 17.37 -10.30 -0.05
N ASP A 61 17.66 -10.75 1.17
CA ASP A 61 16.89 -10.42 2.37
C ASP A 61 16.90 -8.92 2.68
N VAL A 62 18.05 -8.26 2.48
CA VAL A 62 18.19 -6.80 2.60
C VAL A 62 17.35 -6.09 1.54
N ARG A 63 17.44 -6.50 0.27
CA ARG A 63 16.63 -5.91 -0.81
C ARG A 63 15.14 -6.07 -0.53
N ASP A 64 14.71 -7.22 -0.05
CA ASP A 64 13.29 -7.50 0.20
C ASP A 64 12.75 -6.69 1.37
N ALA A 65 13.55 -6.48 2.43
CA ALA A 65 13.20 -5.59 3.52
C ALA A 65 13.07 -4.14 3.04
N VAL A 66 14.02 -3.67 2.22
CA VAL A 66 13.97 -2.32 1.63
C VAL A 66 12.76 -2.15 0.72
N LYS A 67 12.52 -3.09 -0.21
CA LYS A 67 11.36 -3.06 -1.11
C LYS A 67 10.05 -3.03 -0.34
N SER A 68 9.94 -3.82 0.74
CA SER A 68 8.72 -3.87 1.56
C SER A 68 8.35 -2.50 2.11
N VAL A 69 9.32 -1.80 2.71
CA VAL A 69 9.12 -0.46 3.27
C VAL A 69 8.94 0.60 2.17
N LEU A 70 9.67 0.45 1.05
CA LEU A 70 9.53 1.35 -0.10
C LEU A 70 8.12 1.30 -0.69
N MET A 71 7.54 0.11 -0.84
CA MET A 71 6.17 -0.04 -1.34
C MET A 71 5.14 0.65 -0.44
N MET A 72 5.26 0.53 0.88
CA MET A 72 4.42 1.27 1.84
C MET A 72 4.63 2.79 1.74
N THR A 73 5.86 3.23 1.52
CA THR A 73 6.18 4.66 1.35
C THR A 73 5.55 5.21 0.07
N CYS A 74 5.56 4.43 -1.01
CA CYS A 74 4.87 4.77 -2.26
C CYS A 74 3.35 4.83 -2.06
N ASP A 75 2.77 3.87 -1.35
CA ASP A 75 1.32 3.80 -1.08
C ASP A 75 0.84 5.02 -0.27
N LEU A 76 1.62 5.41 0.74
CA LEU A 76 1.31 6.55 1.61
C LEU A 76 1.82 7.90 1.06
N CYS A 77 2.31 7.95 -0.17
CA CYS A 77 3.09 9.09 -0.68
C CYS A 77 2.34 10.44 -0.67
N ALA A 78 1.00 10.40 -0.63
CA ALA A 78 0.12 11.57 -0.53
C ALA A 78 0.40 12.43 0.71
N ASN A 79 0.89 11.84 1.80
CA ASN A 79 1.22 12.52 3.05
C ASN A 79 2.38 13.53 2.91
N TRP A 80 3.26 13.32 1.92
CA TRP A 80 4.43 14.19 1.68
C TRP A 80 4.21 15.16 0.52
N LYS A 81 3.00 15.25 -0.03
CA LYS A 81 2.68 16.19 -1.11
C LYS A 81 2.37 17.59 -0.56
N PRO A 82 2.56 18.66 -1.35
CA PRO A 82 2.11 20.00 -0.97
C PRO A 82 0.63 20.03 -0.59
N TRP A 83 0.27 20.92 0.33
CA TRP A 83 -1.07 20.97 0.94
C TRP A 83 -2.25 20.87 -0.04
N PRO A 84 -2.29 21.59 -1.18
CA PRO A 84 -3.41 21.48 -2.12
C PRO A 84 -3.57 20.06 -2.69
N VAL A 85 -2.45 19.37 -2.95
CA VAL A 85 -2.44 18.00 -3.50
C VAL A 85 -2.82 17.00 -2.42
N HIS A 86 -2.22 17.12 -1.24
CA HIS A 86 -2.55 16.28 -0.09
C HIS A 86 -4.03 16.36 0.27
N LYS A 87 -4.57 17.58 0.38
CA LYS A 87 -5.99 17.81 0.69
C LYS A 87 -6.93 17.14 -0.31
N ASN A 88 -6.62 17.23 -1.60
CA ASN A 88 -7.41 16.58 -2.64
C ASN A 88 -7.35 15.04 -2.54
N ALA A 89 -6.18 14.48 -2.27
CA ALA A 89 -6.02 13.03 -2.08
C ALA A 89 -6.81 12.54 -0.85
N VAL A 90 -6.69 13.22 0.29
CA VAL A 90 -7.43 12.92 1.52
C VAL A 90 -8.94 13.00 1.28
N TRP A 91 -9.42 14.01 0.56
CA TRP A 91 -10.84 14.13 0.26
C TRP A 91 -11.36 12.99 -0.63
N SER A 92 -10.58 12.56 -1.62
CA SER A 92 -10.93 11.38 -2.41
C SER A 92 -10.99 10.11 -1.57
N LEU A 93 -10.03 9.91 -0.66
CA LEU A 93 -10.03 8.79 0.29
C LEU A 93 -11.30 8.79 1.16
N TYR A 94 -11.69 9.93 1.73
CA TYR A 94 -12.89 10.01 2.56
C TYR A 94 -14.18 9.77 1.78
N LYS A 95 -14.25 10.13 0.49
CA LYS A 95 -15.41 9.76 -0.34
C LYS A 95 -15.56 8.25 -0.45
N GLU A 96 -14.46 7.51 -0.56
CA GLU A 96 -14.47 6.06 -0.58
C GLU A 96 -14.85 5.49 0.79
N PHE A 97 -14.27 6.00 1.88
CA PHE A 97 -14.63 5.60 3.24
C PHE A 97 -16.11 5.82 3.56
N PHE A 98 -16.65 6.98 3.20
CA PHE A 98 -18.07 7.27 3.43
C PHE A 98 -18.96 6.35 2.61
N LYS A 99 -18.60 6.05 1.36
CA LYS A 99 -19.33 5.08 0.56
C LYS A 99 -19.33 3.69 1.19
N GLN A 100 -18.20 3.25 1.74
CA GLN A 100 -18.12 1.99 2.47
C GLN A 100 -18.96 2.02 3.74
N GLY A 101 -18.86 3.09 4.55
CA GLY A 101 -19.63 3.22 5.78
C GLY A 101 -21.15 3.27 5.56
N ASP A 102 -21.60 3.91 4.48
CA ASP A 102 -23.02 3.90 4.10
C ASP A 102 -23.48 2.48 3.73
N LEU A 103 -22.67 1.72 2.97
CA LEU A 103 -22.98 0.34 2.62
C LEU A 103 -23.01 -0.57 3.87
N GLU A 104 -22.01 -0.44 4.75
CA GLU A 104 -21.96 -1.19 6.01
C GLU A 104 -23.20 -0.93 6.87
N MET A 105 -23.67 0.33 6.94
CA MET A 105 -24.93 0.68 7.61
C MET A 105 -26.17 0.04 6.96
N GLU A 106 -26.24 -0.02 5.64
CA GLU A 106 -27.32 -0.71 4.92
C GLU A 106 -27.37 -2.22 5.24
N PHE A 107 -26.22 -2.82 5.57
CA PHE A 107 -26.09 -4.22 5.95
C PHE A 107 -26.08 -4.47 7.46
N ASP A 108 -26.36 -3.45 8.29
CA ASP A 108 -26.32 -3.53 9.76
C ASP A 108 -24.94 -3.97 10.31
N ILE A 109 -23.87 -3.53 9.63
CA ILE A 109 -22.47 -3.74 10.01
C ILE A 109 -21.96 -2.45 10.66
N GLU A 110 -21.29 -2.59 11.81
CA GLU A 110 -20.69 -1.45 12.50
C GLU A 110 -19.42 -0.97 11.78
N SER A 111 -19.42 0.32 11.39
CA SER A 111 -18.28 0.98 10.75
C SER A 111 -17.44 1.78 11.75
N PRO A 112 -16.11 1.91 11.52
CA PRO A 112 -15.27 2.83 12.29
C PRO A 112 -15.73 4.30 12.19
N PRO A 113 -15.52 5.13 13.22
CA PRO A 113 -15.94 6.53 13.22
C PRO A 113 -15.43 7.36 12.03
N GLN A 114 -14.24 7.04 11.52
CA GLN A 114 -13.62 7.71 10.38
C GLN A 114 -14.32 7.43 9.04
N MET A 115 -15.11 6.35 8.96
CA MET A 115 -15.89 5.98 7.79
C MET A 115 -17.31 6.57 7.82
N MET A 116 -17.71 7.22 8.92
CA MET A 116 -19.03 7.81 9.07
C MET A 116 -19.06 9.25 8.57
N ARG A 117 -19.83 9.52 7.51
CA ARG A 117 -19.98 10.87 6.93
C ARG A 117 -20.45 11.94 7.93
N MET A 118 -21.19 11.53 8.97
CA MET A 118 -21.65 12.43 10.04
C MET A 118 -20.49 12.99 10.89
N ASN A 119 -19.34 12.31 10.88
CA ASN A 119 -18.13 12.71 11.61
C ASN A 119 -17.14 13.48 10.71
N ALA A 120 -17.59 14.03 9.59
CA ALA A 120 -16.72 14.75 8.65
C ALA A 120 -15.99 15.95 9.29
N GLU A 121 -16.56 16.55 10.33
CA GLU A 121 -15.92 17.64 11.09
C GLU A 121 -14.68 17.17 11.88
N GLU A 122 -14.59 15.89 12.23
CA GLU A 122 -13.47 15.28 12.96
C GLU A 122 -12.32 14.86 12.02
N ILE A 123 -12.46 15.00 10.70
CA ILE A 123 -11.41 14.63 9.72
C ILE A 123 -10.04 15.22 10.08
N PRO A 124 -9.90 16.53 10.40
CA PRO A 124 -8.60 17.09 10.74
C PRO A 124 -7.93 16.38 11.92
N LYS A 125 -8.71 15.96 12.92
CA LYS A 125 -8.22 15.21 14.08
C LYS A 125 -7.77 13.81 13.67
N TYR A 126 -8.52 13.11 12.83
CA TYR A 126 -8.13 11.79 12.34
C TYR A 126 -6.83 11.82 11.54
N GLN A 127 -6.58 12.88 10.76
CA GLN A 127 -5.36 13.02 9.96
C GLN A 127 -4.10 13.28 10.80
N VAL A 128 -4.21 13.93 11.95
CA VAL A 128 -3.05 14.19 12.84
C VAL A 128 -2.85 13.11 13.90
N SER A 129 -3.81 12.21 14.07
CA SER A 129 -3.76 11.12 15.06
C SER A 129 -3.17 9.82 14.50
N LEU A 130 -2.62 9.88 13.28
CA LEU A 130 -1.92 8.77 12.62
C LEU A 130 -0.58 8.45 13.29
#